data_AF-A0A699ZMV4-F1
#
_entry.id   AF-A0A699ZMV4-F1
#
_cell.length_a   1.000
_cell.length_b   1.000
_cell.length_c   1.000
_cell.angle_alpha   90.00
_cell.angle_beta   90.00
_cell.angle_gamma   90.00
#
_symmetry.space_group_name_H-M   'P 1'
#
loop_
_entity.id
_entity.type
_entity.pdbx_description
1 polymer ?
#
loop_
_entity_poly.entity_id
_entity_poly.type
_entity_poly.pdbx_seq_one_letter_code
_entity_poly.pdbx_strand_id
1 'polypeptide(L)' 'MDARGNAAVSDGSAVAEPVALDCEMVRVGPEKVRRALARVAMVDQNGEVLLDRWVRPEEPVTDYR' A
#
# COMPACT_ATOMS: atom_id res chain seq x y z
N MET A 1 3.96 19.33 -16.64
CA MET A 1 4.42 18.66 -15.41
C MET A 1 3.31 18.78 -14.39
N ASP A 2 2.51 17.72 -14.40
CA ASP A 2 1.61 17.18 -13.39
C ASP A 2 0.51 18.09 -12.82
N ALA A 3 -0.60 18.12 -13.56
CA ALA A 3 -1.91 18.49 -13.05
C ALA A 3 -2.37 17.45 -12.00
N ARG A 4 -2.08 17.72 -10.72
CA ARG A 4 -2.72 16.99 -9.61
C ARG A 4 -4.14 17.51 -9.46
N GLY A 5 -5.07 16.86 -10.17
CA GLY A 5 -6.49 16.98 -9.90
C GLY A 5 -6.75 16.59 -8.44
N ASN A 6 -7.19 17.55 -7.64
CA ASN A 6 -7.67 17.29 -6.30
C ASN A 6 -9.03 16.61 -6.44
N ALA A 7 -9.12 15.30 -6.18
CA ALA A 7 -10.40 14.62 -6.12
C ALA A 7 -11.23 15.28 -5.02
N ALA A 8 -12.41 15.78 -5.38
CA ALA A 8 -13.34 16.38 -4.45
C ALA A 8 -13.60 15.41 -3.29
N VAL A 9 -13.23 15.81 -2.07
CA VAL A 9 -13.66 15.12 -0.86
C VAL A 9 -15.16 15.39 -0.74
N SER A 10 -15.98 14.39 -1.04
CA SER A 10 -17.42 14.45 -0.89
C SER A 10 -17.79 14.55 0.60
N ASP A 11 -18.31 15.69 1.02
CA ASP A 11 -18.82 15.97 2.37
C ASP A 11 -20.21 15.34 2.59
N GLY A 12 -20.30 14.03 2.37
CA GLY A 12 -21.54 13.25 2.49
C GLY A 12 -21.31 12.06 3.40
N SER A 13 -22.20 11.85 4.36
CA SER A 13 -22.17 10.80 5.39
C SER A 13 -22.32 9.36 4.85
N ALA A 14 -21.68 9.04 3.73
CA ALA A 14 -21.52 7.68 3.26
C ALA A 14 -20.37 7.07 4.05
N VAL A 15 -20.70 6.13 4.93
CA VAL A 15 -19.69 5.28 5.57
C VAL A 15 -19.04 4.47 4.44
N ALA A 16 -17.75 4.68 4.21
CA ALA A 16 -17.01 3.87 3.26
C ALA A 16 -17.10 2.40 3.67
N GLU A 17 -17.28 1.51 2.69
CA GLU A 17 -17.31 0.08 2.99
C GLU A 17 -15.95 -0.38 3.54
N PRO A 18 -15.92 -1.17 4.63
CA PRO A 18 -14.67 -1.67 5.18
C PRO A 18 -14.00 -2.62 4.21
N VAL A 19 -12.67 -2.58 4.22
CA VAL A 19 -11.78 -3.46 3.46
C VAL A 19 -10.75 -4.05 4.40
N ALA A 20 -10.30 -5.28 4.12
CA ALA A 20 -9.14 -5.84 4.79
C ALA A 20 -7.87 -5.48 4.00
N LEU A 21 -6.81 -5.09 4.70
CA LEU A 21 -5.52 -4.69 4.14
C LEU A 21 -4.41 -5.50 4.82
N ASP A 22 -3.52 -6.04 4.00
CA ASP A 22 -2.30 -6.70 4.46
C ASP A 22 -1.10 -6.22 3.65
N CYS A 23 0.04 -6.10 4.32
CA CYS A 23 1.26 -5.52 3.77
C CYS A 23 2.47 -6.38 4.14
N GLU A 24 3.25 -6.75 3.14
CA GLU A 24 4.51 -7.44 3.32
C GLU A 24 5.66 -6.44 3.19
N MET A 25 6.57 -6.43 4.17
CA MET A 25 7.71 -5.51 4.20
C MET A 25 9.04 -6.24 4.08
N VAL A 26 10.02 -5.54 3.54
CA VAL A 26 11.42 -5.98 3.44
C VAL A 26 12.34 -4.99 4.13
N ARG A 27 13.54 -5.41 4.52
CA ARG A 27 14.54 -4.49 5.09
C ARG A 27 15.32 -3.84 3.95
N VAL A 28 15.57 -2.54 4.11
CA VAL A 28 16.27 -1.72 3.13
C VAL A 28 17.39 -0.92 3.80
N GLY A 29 18.34 -0.49 2.98
CA GLY A 29 19.42 0.40 3.39
C GLY A 29 20.59 -0.31 4.11
N PRO A 30 21.70 0.43 4.36
CA PRO A 30 23.01 -0.12 4.70
C PRO A 30 23.08 -0.85 6.06
N GLU A 31 22.11 -0.64 6.95
CA GLU A 31 22.11 -1.25 8.30
C GLU A 31 20.93 -2.18 8.57
N LYS A 32 20.09 -2.49 7.56
CA LYS A 32 18.89 -3.36 7.70
C LYS A 32 17.88 -2.95 8.79
N VAL A 33 17.98 -1.75 9.34
CA VAL A 33 17.12 -1.30 10.45
C VAL A 33 15.76 -0.80 9.94
N ARG A 34 15.71 -0.31 8.70
CA ARG A 34 14.53 0.29 8.09
C ARG A 34 13.75 -0.73 7.28
N ARG A 35 12.42 -0.62 7.32
CA ARG A 35 11.49 -1.47 6.57
C ARG A 35 10.85 -0.65 5.46
N ALA A 36 10.65 -1.27 4.31
CA ALA A 36 9.93 -0.71 3.18
C ALA A 36 8.89 -1.70 2.66
N LEU A 37 7.81 -1.18 2.07
CA LEU A 37 6.74 -2.00 1.50
C LEU A 37 7.24 -2.78 0.28
N ALA A 38 6.98 -4.08 0.25
CA ALA A 38 7.29 -4.96 -0.89
C ALA A 38 6.04 -5.50 -1.58
N ARG A 39 4.94 -5.69 -0.85
CA ARG A 39 3.64 -6.07 -1.41
C ARG A 39 2.51 -5.47 -0.60
N VAL A 40 1.43 -5.13 -1.28
CA VAL A 40 0.16 -4.75 -0.67
C VAL A 40 -0.94 -5.64 -1.25
N ALA A 41 -1.81 -6.13 -0.37
CA ALA A 41 -3.02 -6.86 -0.72
C ALA A 41 -4.22 -6.22 0.00
N MET A 42 -5.34 -6.07 -0.71
CA MET A 42 -6.58 -5.51 -0.18
C MET A 42 -7.77 -6.28 -0.74
N VAL A 43 -8.70 -6.64 0.13
CA VAL A 43 -9.92 -7.35 -0.23
C VAL A 43 -11.16 -6.67 0.34
N ASP A 44 -12.28 -6.83 -0.34
CA ASP A 44 -13.59 -6.41 0.17
C ASP A 44 -14.16 -7.42 1.18
N GLN A 45 -15.39 -7.17 1.63
CA GLN A 45 -16.08 -8.02 2.61
C GLN A 45 -16.49 -9.40 2.07
N ASN A 46 -16.56 -9.54 0.74
CA ASN A 46 -16.85 -10.81 0.06
C ASN A 46 -15.56 -11.60 -0.22
N GLY A 47 -14.39 -11.02 0.08
CA GLY A 47 -13.08 -11.60 -0.23
C GLY A 47 -12.63 -11.35 -1.67
N GLU A 48 -13.30 -10.46 -2.42
CA GLU A 48 -12.86 -10.06 -3.75
C GLU A 48 -11.58 -9.22 -3.65
N VAL A 49 -10.60 -9.53 -4.49
CA VAL A 49 -9.32 -8.83 -4.50
C VAL A 49 -9.48 -7.48 -5.18
N LEU A 50 -9.42 -6.42 -4.37
CA LEU A 50 -9.46 -5.04 -4.85
C LEU A 50 -8.07 -4.57 -5.30
N LEU A 51 -7.02 -5.02 -4.62
CA LEU A 51 -5.63 -4.70 -4.93
C LEU A 51 -4.71 -5.86 -4.56
N ASP A 52 -3.83 -6.26 -5.47
CA ASP A 52 -2.68 -7.11 -5.17
C ASP A 52 -1.52 -6.66 -6.06
N ARG A 53 -0.51 -6.04 -5.45
CA ARG A 53 0.61 -5.43 -6.17
C ARG A 53 1.92 -5.60 -5.43
N TRP A 54 2.93 -5.99 -6.19
CA TRP A 54 4.33 -5.84 -5.80
C TRP A 54 4.75 -4.37 -5.92
N VAL A 55 5.48 -3.90 -4.92
CA VAL A 55 6.01 -2.55 -4.85
C VAL A 55 7.54 -2.66 -4.88
N ARG A 56 8.19 -1.86 -5.73
CA ARG A 56 9.64 -1.71 -5.70
C ARG A 56 9.99 -0.69 -4.62
N PRO A 57 10.71 -1.06 -3.55
CA PRO A 57 11.24 -0.08 -2.61
C PRO A 57 12.18 0.91 -3.31
N GLU A 58 12.18 2.16 -2.86
CA GLU A 58 13.06 3.20 -3.41
C GLU A 58 14.54 2.90 -3.14
N GLU A 59 14.83 2.26 -2.01
CA GLU A 59 16.17 1.84 -1.61
C GLU A 59 16.43 0.36 -1.90
N PRO A 60 17.70 -0.04 -2.12
CA PRO A 60 18.05 -1.44 -2.30
C PRO A 60 17.60 -2.30 -1.12
N VAL A 61 16.97 -3.42 -1.45
CA VAL A 61 16.60 -4.45 -0.48
C VAL A 61 17.86 -5.14 0.02
N THR A 62 18.00 -5.19 1.34
CA THR A 62 19.14 -5.82 2.01
C THR A 62 18.73 -7.08 2.79
N ASP A 63 17.44 -7.24 3.07
CA ASP A 63 16.87 -8.46 3.62
C ASP A 63 15.42 -8.65 3.16
N TYR A 64 15.10 -9.82 2.64
CA TYR A 64 13.75 -10.14 2.15
C TYR A 64 12.84 -10.76 3.24
N ARG A 65 13.30 -10.85 4.50
CA ARG A 65 12.63 -11.59 5.60
C ARG A 65 12.43 -10.79 6.89
#